data_AF-A0A1N7Q1P4-F1
#
_entry.id   AF-A0A1N7Q1P4-F1
#
_cell.length_a   1.000
_cell.length_b   1.000
_cell.length_c   1.000
_cell.angle_alpha   90.00
_cell.angle_beta   90.00
_cell.angle_gamma   90.00
#
_symmetry.space_group_name_H-M   'P 1'
#
loop_
_entity.id
_entity.type
_entity.pdbx_description
1 polymer ?
#
loop_
_entity_poly.entity_id
_entity_poly.type
_entity_poly.pdbx_seq_one_letter_code
_entity_poly.pdbx_strand_id
1 'polypeptide(L)'
;MQQMHDSVIVGGGPAGASCALWLARLGLSPLLVEASARLGGLGNDNPFADDWIAVLPGVTGQQVAANIDTSVRAANVPIRLETRVTGVRPCKGGIEATLAGPAGQISLARARTLVIASGVRAKGLPDHPAGSSWPGVLIGPGSPIVAQDYSDLSVAVLGGGDNAFENYVYVRNRGARTVHLYARSVRAQQQWVTRAGVEGVHIGPYKVDPAARSVDGRQYDLILVFYGWEPQAAFADDLRLARDERGYIRTDFATAETSVPDIYAIGEVAHRMHPCVVTSMADGVVAAKAIQRRWERAGA
;
A
#
# COMPACT_ATOMS: atom_id res chain seq x y z
N MET A 1 21.92 27.22 -1.38
CA MET A 1 20.44 27.26 -1.34
C MET A 1 19.93 25.84 -1.50
N GLN A 2 19.03 25.36 -0.63
CA GLN A 2 18.35 24.08 -0.88
C GLN A 2 17.50 24.22 -2.15
N GLN A 3 17.64 23.27 -3.07
CA GLN A 3 16.87 23.23 -4.31
C GLN A 3 15.38 23.06 -3.99
N MET A 4 14.52 23.88 -4.61
CA MET A 4 13.07 23.73 -4.50
C MET A 4 12.56 22.88 -5.65
N HIS A 5 11.90 21.78 -5.33
CA HIS A 5 11.26 20.89 -6.31
C HIS A 5 9.88 21.43 -6.69
N ASP A 6 9.37 21.05 -7.86
CA ASP A 6 7.96 21.34 -8.19
C ASP A 6 7.02 20.42 -7.39
N SER A 7 7.44 19.18 -7.15
CA SER A 7 6.70 18.23 -6.33
C SER A 7 7.63 17.29 -5.56
N VAL A 8 7.30 17.04 -4.29
CA VAL A 8 7.82 15.89 -3.54
C VAL A 8 6.73 14.83 -3.53
N ILE A 9 7.09 13.61 -3.96
CA ILE A 9 6.18 12.48 -4.07
C ILE A 9 6.63 11.43 -3.06
N VAL A 10 5.73 11.08 -2.14
CA VAL A 10 6.01 10.16 -1.03
C VAL A 10 5.41 8.81 -1.32
N GLY A 11 6.25 7.83 -1.64
CA GLY A 11 5.87 6.47 -2.02
C GLY A 11 6.19 6.17 -3.48
N GLY A 12 7.02 5.16 -3.70
CA GLY A 12 7.50 4.66 -4.99
C GLY A 12 6.71 3.47 -5.55
N GLY A 13 5.49 3.24 -5.05
CA GLY A 13 4.54 2.30 -5.65
C GLY A 13 4.01 2.77 -7.01
N PRO A 14 3.10 2.00 -7.65
CA PRO A 14 2.60 2.32 -8.99
C PRO A 14 2.05 3.75 -9.15
N ALA A 15 1.34 4.26 -8.15
CA ALA A 15 0.79 5.62 -8.19
C ALA A 15 1.87 6.71 -8.19
N GLY A 16 2.77 6.69 -7.20
CA GLY A 16 3.80 7.71 -7.06
C GLY A 16 4.82 7.64 -8.19
N ALA A 17 5.19 6.44 -8.64
CA ALA A 17 6.07 6.25 -9.78
C ALA A 17 5.45 6.80 -11.09
N SER A 18 4.16 6.52 -11.34
CA SER A 18 3.43 7.09 -12.48
C SER A 18 3.40 8.62 -12.41
N CYS A 19 3.05 9.19 -11.25
CA CYS A 19 3.05 10.64 -11.06
C CYS A 19 4.42 11.27 -11.33
N ALA A 20 5.49 10.69 -10.79
CA ALA A 20 6.85 11.18 -10.97
C ALA A 20 7.30 11.13 -12.44
N LEU A 21 7.02 10.00 -13.10
CA LEU A 21 7.27 9.83 -14.53
C LEU A 21 6.56 10.90 -15.36
N TRP A 22 5.27 11.11 -15.11
CA TRP A 22 4.48 12.10 -15.84
C TRP A 22 4.95 13.53 -15.59
N LEU A 23 5.22 13.91 -14.34
CA LEU A 23 5.74 15.23 -14.01
C LEU A 23 7.07 15.51 -14.72
N ALA A 24 8.00 14.55 -14.72
CA ALA A 24 9.26 14.67 -15.44
C ALA A 24 9.06 14.83 -16.96
N ARG A 25 8.14 14.06 -17.56
CA ARG A 25 7.81 14.16 -19.00
C ARG A 25 7.09 15.47 -19.37
N LEU A 26 6.41 16.09 -18.42
CA LEU A 26 5.78 17.40 -18.58
C LEU A 26 6.77 18.57 -18.35
N GLY A 27 8.05 18.28 -18.08
CA GLY A 27 9.09 19.29 -17.87
C GLY A 27 9.16 19.86 -16.46
N LEU A 28 8.45 19.26 -15.50
CA LEU A 28 8.56 19.63 -14.07
C LEU A 28 9.68 18.82 -13.39
N SER A 29 10.11 19.28 -12.22
CA SER A 29 11.18 18.69 -11.42
C SER A 29 10.65 17.95 -10.18
N PRO A 30 10.16 16.70 -10.30
CA PRO A 30 9.72 15.89 -9.16
C PRO A 30 10.91 15.33 -8.35
N LEU A 31 10.68 15.07 -7.07
CA LEU A 31 11.52 14.21 -6.23
C LEU A 31 10.67 13.03 -5.73
N LEU A 32 11.05 11.80 -6.10
CA LEU A 32 10.39 10.59 -5.62
C LEU A 32 11.13 10.04 -4.39
N VAL A 33 10.41 9.92 -3.27
CA VAL A 33 10.95 9.42 -2.00
C VAL A 33 10.29 8.09 -1.66
N GLU A 34 11.09 7.04 -1.49
CA GLU A 34 10.66 5.68 -1.17
C GLU A 34 11.41 5.17 0.07
N ALA A 35 10.65 4.61 1.01
CA ALA A 35 11.17 4.08 2.26
C ALA A 35 11.87 2.73 2.09
N SER A 36 11.52 1.97 1.05
CA SER A 36 12.14 0.69 0.69
C SER A 36 13.38 0.85 -0.20
N ALA A 37 14.16 -0.23 -0.32
CA ALA A 37 15.33 -0.30 -1.19
C ALA A 37 15.00 -0.40 -2.69
N ARG A 38 13.72 -0.56 -3.05
CA ARG A 38 13.26 -0.73 -4.43
C ARG A 38 11.93 0.00 -4.63
N LEU A 39 11.71 0.51 -5.84
CA LEU A 39 10.41 1.01 -6.28
C LEU A 39 9.45 -0.16 -6.55
N GLY A 40 8.16 0.15 -6.76
CA GLY A 40 7.12 -0.81 -7.13
C GLY A 40 6.14 -1.18 -6.01
N GLY A 41 6.35 -0.69 -4.78
CA GLY A 41 5.41 -0.84 -3.66
C GLY A 41 5.09 -2.31 -3.34
N LEU A 42 3.83 -2.59 -3.00
CA LEU A 42 3.34 -3.94 -2.65
C LEU A 42 3.53 -4.97 -3.78
N GLY A 43 3.70 -4.54 -5.03
CA GLY A 43 4.00 -5.44 -6.15
C GLY A 43 5.29 -6.23 -5.95
N ASN A 44 6.27 -5.69 -5.21
CA ASN A 44 7.51 -6.39 -4.89
C ASN A 44 7.30 -7.69 -4.09
N ASP A 45 6.17 -7.81 -3.39
CA ASP A 45 5.82 -8.95 -2.55
C ASP A 45 4.68 -9.78 -3.15
N ASN A 46 4.28 -9.51 -4.40
CA ASN A 46 3.26 -10.29 -5.12
C ASN A 46 3.90 -11.21 -6.18
N PRO A 47 4.03 -12.52 -5.89
CA PRO A 47 4.62 -13.48 -6.83
C PRO A 47 3.64 -13.96 -7.91
N PHE A 48 2.36 -13.60 -7.83
CA PHE A 48 1.35 -14.05 -8.77
C PHE A 48 1.31 -13.15 -10.02
N ALA A 49 0.85 -13.72 -11.14
CA ALA A 49 0.55 -12.97 -12.36
C ALA A 49 -0.51 -11.90 -12.07
N ASP A 50 -0.29 -10.68 -12.58
CA ASP A 50 -1.28 -9.60 -12.54
C ASP A 50 -2.01 -9.53 -13.88
N ASP A 51 -2.95 -10.47 -14.08
CA ASP A 51 -3.72 -10.60 -15.32
C ASP A 51 -4.74 -9.47 -15.53
N TRP A 52 -4.83 -8.51 -14.59
CA TRP A 52 -5.65 -7.31 -14.73
C TRP A 52 -4.93 -6.20 -15.53
N ILE A 53 -3.62 -6.33 -15.75
CA ILE A 53 -2.86 -5.41 -16.59
C ILE A 53 -2.92 -5.90 -18.03
N ALA A 54 -3.88 -5.39 -18.79
CA ALA A 54 -4.17 -5.82 -20.16
C ALA A 54 -2.96 -5.83 -21.13
N VAL A 55 -1.96 -4.98 -20.87
CA VAL A 55 -0.75 -4.85 -21.70
C VAL A 55 0.41 -5.74 -21.23
N LEU A 56 0.28 -6.46 -20.12
CA LEU A 56 1.31 -7.31 -19.51
C LEU A 56 0.73 -8.69 -19.09
N PRO A 57 0.13 -9.47 -20.00
CA PRO A 57 -0.43 -10.78 -19.65
C PRO A 57 0.63 -11.74 -19.11
N GLY A 58 0.32 -12.46 -18.03
CA GLY A 58 1.23 -13.44 -17.42
C GLY A 58 2.44 -12.86 -16.68
N VAL A 59 2.54 -11.54 -16.57
CA VAL A 59 3.62 -10.85 -15.85
C VAL A 59 3.28 -10.79 -14.36
N THR A 60 4.21 -11.17 -13.50
CA THR A 60 3.99 -11.16 -12.05
C THR A 60 4.00 -9.76 -11.46
N GLY A 61 3.38 -9.57 -10.30
CA GLY A 61 3.45 -8.29 -9.57
C GLY A 61 4.90 -7.81 -9.33
N GLN A 62 5.82 -8.76 -9.10
CA GLN A 62 7.24 -8.47 -8.97
C GLN A 62 7.89 -7.97 -10.27
N GLN A 63 7.53 -8.56 -11.40
CA GLN A 63 8.00 -8.11 -12.71
C GLN A 63 7.39 -6.74 -13.07
N VAL A 64 6.12 -6.50 -12.73
CA VAL A 64 5.48 -5.18 -12.86
C VAL A 64 6.23 -4.13 -12.03
N ALA A 65 6.58 -4.43 -10.78
CA ALA A 65 7.38 -3.56 -9.92
C ALA A 65 8.76 -3.24 -10.53
N ALA A 66 9.44 -4.24 -11.09
CA ALA A 66 10.72 -4.04 -11.79
C ALA A 66 10.59 -3.17 -13.05
N ASN A 67 9.51 -3.33 -13.81
CA ASN A 67 9.22 -2.50 -14.98
C ASN A 67 8.94 -1.04 -14.59
N ILE A 68 8.29 -0.82 -13.45
CA ILE A 68 8.09 0.53 -12.87
C ILE A 68 9.43 1.17 -12.55
N ASP A 69 10.33 0.48 -11.84
CA ASP A 69 11.66 1.00 -11.51
C ASP A 69 12.44 1.37 -12.78
N THR A 70 12.44 0.49 -13.78
CA THR A 70 13.07 0.71 -15.09
C THR A 70 12.54 1.98 -15.76
N SER A 71 11.21 2.15 -15.78
CA SER A 71 10.55 3.29 -16.44
C SER A 71 10.87 4.63 -15.76
N VAL A 72 10.86 4.65 -14.42
CA VAL A 72 11.17 5.86 -13.64
C VAL A 72 12.63 6.28 -13.85
N ARG A 73 13.56 5.31 -13.83
CA ARG A 73 14.99 5.58 -14.09
C ARG A 73 15.24 6.07 -15.51
N ALA A 74 14.59 5.47 -16.51
CA ALA A 74 14.70 5.90 -17.90
C ALA A 74 14.18 7.33 -18.16
N ALA A 75 13.32 7.84 -17.27
CA ALA A 75 12.86 9.22 -17.30
C ALA A 75 13.75 10.20 -16.50
N ASN A 76 14.88 9.74 -15.94
CA ASN A 76 15.80 10.52 -15.13
C ASN A 76 15.13 11.21 -13.92
N VAL A 77 14.08 10.59 -13.35
CA VAL A 77 13.44 11.08 -12.13
C VAL A 77 14.45 10.98 -10.98
N PRO A 78 14.68 12.07 -10.22
CA PRO A 78 15.42 12.01 -8.96
C PRO A 78 14.70 11.09 -7.94
N ILE A 79 15.39 10.05 -7.50
CA ILE A 79 14.88 9.08 -6.51
C ILE A 79 15.70 9.18 -5.20
N ARG A 80 15.03 9.02 -4.07
CA ARG A 80 15.62 8.74 -2.75
C ARG A 80 15.04 7.44 -2.23
N LEU A 81 15.81 6.36 -2.34
CA LEU A 81 15.48 5.05 -1.78
C LEU A 81 15.89 4.99 -0.31
N GLU A 82 15.38 4.00 0.42
CA GLU A 82 15.67 3.78 1.85
C GLU A 82 15.50 5.04 2.69
N THR A 83 14.55 5.90 2.29
CA THR A 83 14.33 7.22 2.84
C THR A 83 12.87 7.38 3.21
N ARG A 84 12.59 7.51 4.51
CA ARG A 84 11.24 7.69 5.02
C ARG A 84 10.93 9.17 5.20
N VAL A 85 9.76 9.60 4.74
CA VAL A 85 9.21 10.90 5.17
C VAL A 85 8.62 10.75 6.56
N THR A 86 9.11 11.52 7.51
CA THR A 86 8.70 11.44 8.93
C THR A 86 7.81 12.60 9.36
N GLY A 87 7.80 13.69 8.61
CA GLY A 87 6.95 14.84 8.86
C GLY A 87 6.89 15.75 7.64
N VAL A 88 5.80 16.51 7.54
CA VAL A 88 5.64 17.57 6.54
C VAL A 88 5.07 18.81 7.21
N ARG A 89 5.58 19.98 6.83
CA ARG A 89 5.11 21.27 7.34
C ARG A 89 5.02 22.32 6.25
N PRO A 90 4.09 23.29 6.34
CA PRO A 90 4.09 24.43 5.45
C PRO A 90 5.40 25.21 5.51
N CYS A 91 5.84 25.74 4.38
CA CYS A 91 6.95 26.68 4.29
C CYS A 91 6.65 27.79 3.26
N LYS A 92 7.52 28.80 3.17
CA LYS A 92 7.34 29.86 2.16
C LYS A 92 7.42 29.27 0.76
N GLY A 93 6.32 29.35 0.00
CA GLY A 93 6.23 28.87 -1.37
C GLY A 93 5.88 27.39 -1.54
N GLY A 94 5.48 26.69 -0.46
CA GLY A 94 4.98 25.32 -0.53
C GLY A 94 5.13 24.57 0.79
N ILE A 95 5.77 23.40 0.74
CA ILE A 95 5.95 22.47 1.86
C ILE A 95 7.42 22.12 2.07
N GLU A 96 7.77 21.76 3.29
CA GLU A 96 9.04 21.14 3.65
C GLU A 96 8.77 19.76 4.24
N ALA A 97 9.38 18.73 3.65
CA ALA A 97 9.33 17.36 4.10
C ALA A 97 10.61 16.98 4.84
N THR A 98 10.46 16.41 6.03
CA THR A 98 11.56 15.81 6.80
C THR A 98 11.82 14.40 6.32
N LEU A 99 13.04 14.15 5.85
CA LEU A 99 13.48 12.88 5.30
C LEU A 99 14.45 12.20 6.27
N ALA A 100 14.14 10.98 6.67
CA ALA A 100 15.02 10.09 7.42
C ALA A 100 15.59 9.03 6.47
N GLY A 101 16.86 9.20 6.08
CA GLY A 101 17.58 8.30 5.19
C GLY A 101 18.35 7.19 5.92
N PRO A 102 19.21 6.45 5.19
CA PRO A 102 20.05 5.41 5.76
C PRO A 102 20.89 5.90 6.94
N ALA A 103 21.14 5.02 7.91
CA ALA A 103 21.88 5.32 9.13
C ALA A 103 21.32 6.49 9.98
N GLY A 104 20.02 6.80 9.83
CA GLY A 104 19.35 7.86 10.60
C GLY A 104 19.69 9.27 10.12
N GLN A 105 20.28 9.43 8.94
CA GLN A 105 20.57 10.75 8.38
C GLN A 105 19.28 11.54 8.17
N ILE A 106 19.19 12.71 8.79
CA ILE A 106 18.06 13.62 8.60
C ILE A 106 18.41 14.66 7.53
N SER A 107 17.52 14.85 6.57
CA SER A 107 17.59 15.91 5.57
C SER A 107 16.21 16.51 5.30
N LEU A 108 16.17 17.65 4.60
CA LEU A 108 14.94 18.36 4.28
C LEU A 108 14.80 18.46 2.76
N ALA A 109 13.58 18.25 2.26
CA ALA A 109 13.21 18.53 0.88
C ALA A 109 12.10 19.56 0.83
N ARG A 110 12.27 20.60 0.01
CA ARG A 110 11.26 21.64 -0.20
C ARG A 110 10.62 21.47 -1.56
N ALA A 111 9.30 21.61 -1.62
CA ALA A 111 8.57 21.57 -2.87
C ALA A 111 7.39 22.53 -2.88
N ARG A 112 6.96 22.93 -4.08
CA ARG A 112 5.72 23.70 -4.26
C ARG A 112 4.49 22.87 -3.90
N THR A 113 4.50 21.59 -4.29
CA THR A 113 3.41 20.64 -4.04
C THR A 113 3.89 19.39 -3.31
N LEU A 114 2.96 18.71 -2.63
CA LEU A 114 3.16 17.39 -2.02
C LEU A 114 2.21 16.37 -2.67
N VAL A 115 2.73 15.22 -3.06
CA VAL A 115 1.92 14.07 -3.49
C VAL A 115 2.11 12.92 -2.51
N ILE A 116 1.04 12.56 -1.82
CA ILE A 116 1.00 11.43 -0.89
C ILE A 116 0.59 10.18 -1.68
N ALA A 117 1.55 9.31 -1.97
CA ALA A 117 1.39 8.06 -2.71
C ALA A 117 1.89 6.85 -1.89
N SER A 118 1.84 6.97 -0.55
CA SER A 118 2.46 6.08 0.42
C SER A 118 1.75 4.73 0.60
N GLY A 119 0.64 4.54 -0.12
CA GLY A 119 -0.12 3.29 -0.14
C GLY A 119 -0.71 2.91 1.22
N VAL A 120 -0.84 1.62 1.42
CA VAL A 120 -1.41 1.01 2.63
C VAL A 120 -0.46 -0.02 3.22
N ARG A 121 -0.79 -0.51 4.42
CA ARG A 121 -0.19 -1.70 5.03
C ARG A 121 -1.29 -2.62 5.56
N ALA A 122 -0.99 -3.91 5.67
CA ALA A 122 -1.93 -4.87 6.20
C ALA A 122 -2.21 -4.58 7.68
N LYS A 123 -3.49 -4.62 8.07
CA LYS A 123 -3.91 -4.42 9.45
C LYS A 123 -3.48 -5.63 10.28
N GLY A 124 -2.73 -5.34 11.35
CA GLY A 124 -2.39 -6.32 12.36
C GLY A 124 -3.56 -6.67 13.27
N LEU A 125 -3.25 -7.36 14.36
CA LEU A 125 -4.24 -7.73 15.37
C LEU A 125 -4.72 -6.49 16.15
N PRO A 126 -6.02 -6.39 16.46
CA PRO A 126 -6.55 -5.37 17.38
C PRO A 126 -5.81 -5.41 18.72
N ASP A 127 -5.76 -4.25 19.39
CA ASP A 127 -5.16 -4.08 20.73
C ASP A 127 -3.63 -4.28 20.80
N HIS A 128 -2.97 -4.39 19.64
CA HIS A 128 -1.51 -4.41 19.55
C HIS A 128 -0.97 -3.24 18.71
N PRO A 129 0.22 -2.70 19.04
CA PRO A 129 0.85 -1.67 18.23
C PRO A 129 1.03 -2.10 16.77
N ALA A 130 0.86 -1.15 15.84
CA ALA A 130 1.14 -1.38 14.42
C ALA A 130 2.57 -1.90 14.22
N GLY A 131 2.72 -2.96 13.42
CA GLY A 131 4.01 -3.60 13.17
C GLY A 131 4.44 -4.63 14.22
N SER A 132 3.58 -4.95 15.19
CA SER A 132 3.81 -6.08 16.11
C SER A 132 3.89 -7.40 15.34
N SER A 133 4.80 -8.29 15.76
CA SER A 133 5.08 -9.57 15.11
C SER A 133 5.21 -10.70 16.13
N TRP A 134 4.78 -11.90 15.75
CA TRP A 134 4.90 -13.09 16.58
C TRP A 134 5.36 -14.27 15.72
N PRO A 135 6.19 -15.18 16.27
CA PRO A 135 6.54 -16.41 15.57
C PRO A 135 5.27 -17.17 15.16
N GLY A 136 5.19 -17.57 13.88
CA GLY A 136 4.03 -18.30 13.35
C GLY A 136 2.75 -17.47 13.21
N VAL A 137 2.84 -16.12 13.19
CA VAL A 137 1.74 -15.24 12.83
C VAL A 137 2.14 -14.39 11.62
N LEU A 138 1.50 -14.62 10.48
CA LEU A 138 1.74 -13.88 9.24
C LEU A 138 0.61 -12.88 9.00
N ILE A 139 0.95 -11.63 8.74
CA ILE A 139 -0.02 -10.54 8.56
C ILE A 139 0.01 -10.06 7.11
N GLY A 140 -1.14 -10.12 6.45
CA GLY A 140 -1.31 -9.72 5.05
C GLY A 140 -0.97 -10.83 4.03
N PRO A 141 -1.36 -10.61 2.76
CA PRO A 141 -1.03 -11.52 1.66
C PRO A 141 0.40 -11.31 1.15
N GLY A 142 0.84 -12.19 0.24
CA GLY A 142 2.08 -12.02 -0.54
C GLY A 142 3.12 -13.12 -0.31
N SER A 143 4.36 -12.82 -0.68
CA SER A 143 5.49 -13.75 -0.65
C SER A 143 5.66 -14.56 0.64
N PRO A 144 5.46 -14.00 1.87
CA PRO A 144 5.59 -14.78 3.10
C PRO A 144 4.60 -15.95 3.18
N ILE A 145 3.38 -15.77 2.67
CA ILE A 145 2.35 -16.82 2.59
C ILE A 145 2.76 -17.86 1.54
N VAL A 146 3.26 -17.40 0.39
CA VAL A 146 3.61 -18.30 -0.73
C VAL A 146 4.84 -19.15 -0.44
N ALA A 147 5.81 -18.60 0.28
CA ALA A 147 7.07 -19.26 0.64
C ALA A 147 6.93 -20.28 1.78
N GLN A 148 5.79 -20.28 2.49
CA GLN A 148 5.56 -21.20 3.60
C GLN A 148 5.31 -22.63 3.08
N ASP A 149 6.00 -23.60 3.68
CA ASP A 149 5.62 -25.01 3.56
C ASP A 149 4.46 -25.29 4.52
N TYR A 150 3.35 -25.77 3.96
CA TYR A 150 2.12 -26.04 4.70
C TYR A 150 1.97 -27.51 5.08
N SER A 151 2.88 -28.38 4.64
CA SER A 151 2.81 -29.82 4.86
C SER A 151 2.63 -30.15 6.34
N ASP A 152 1.54 -30.87 6.65
CA ASP A 152 1.16 -31.32 7.99
C ASP A 152 0.83 -30.21 9.03
N LEU A 153 0.80 -28.94 8.61
CA LEU A 153 0.49 -27.83 9.52
C LEU A 153 -1.00 -27.70 9.82
N SER A 154 -1.31 -27.28 11.04
CA SER A 154 -2.59 -26.72 11.42
C SER A 154 -2.58 -25.19 11.26
N VAL A 155 -3.52 -24.65 10.48
CA VAL A 155 -3.54 -23.23 10.10
C VAL A 155 -4.86 -22.58 10.44
N ALA A 156 -4.81 -21.42 11.11
CA ALA A 156 -5.94 -20.53 11.26
C ALA A 156 -5.82 -19.35 10.28
N VAL A 157 -6.89 -19.06 9.56
CA VAL A 157 -7.02 -17.92 8.66
C VAL A 157 -8.03 -16.94 9.25
N LEU A 158 -7.62 -15.72 9.50
CA LEU A 158 -8.42 -14.72 10.20
C LEU A 158 -8.83 -13.60 9.24
N GLY A 159 -10.10 -13.46 8.95
CA GLY A 159 -10.61 -12.39 8.10
C GLY A 159 -11.87 -12.77 7.34
N GLY A 160 -12.60 -11.75 6.89
CA GLY A 160 -13.89 -11.93 6.23
C GLY A 160 -13.97 -11.45 4.79
N GLY A 161 -12.89 -10.90 4.23
CA GLY A 161 -12.84 -10.40 2.84
C GLY A 161 -12.19 -11.40 1.89
N ASP A 162 -12.07 -11.00 0.62
CA ASP A 162 -11.52 -11.83 -0.46
C ASP A 162 -10.18 -12.46 -0.10
N ASN A 163 -9.22 -11.65 0.37
CA ASN A 163 -7.89 -12.14 0.79
C ASN A 163 -7.97 -13.30 1.78
N ALA A 164 -8.90 -13.29 2.74
CA ALA A 164 -9.02 -14.35 3.73
C ALA A 164 -9.57 -15.64 3.10
N PHE A 165 -10.63 -15.54 2.30
CA PHE A 165 -11.26 -16.69 1.66
C PHE A 165 -10.38 -17.31 0.58
N GLU A 166 -9.73 -16.48 -0.24
CA GLU A 166 -8.77 -16.93 -1.24
C GLU A 166 -7.59 -17.65 -0.59
N ASN A 167 -6.98 -17.09 0.46
CA ASN A 167 -5.85 -17.72 1.13
C ASN A 167 -6.26 -18.96 1.92
N TYR A 168 -7.47 -19.02 2.45
CA TYR A 168 -8.02 -20.24 3.04
C TYR A 168 -8.07 -21.40 2.03
N VAL A 169 -8.60 -21.16 0.83
CA VAL A 169 -8.62 -22.16 -0.25
C VAL A 169 -7.19 -22.51 -0.70
N TYR A 170 -6.33 -21.50 -0.87
CA TYR A 170 -4.95 -21.67 -1.28
C TYR A 170 -4.16 -22.60 -0.33
N VAL A 171 -4.26 -22.36 0.99
CA VAL A 171 -3.54 -23.14 2.00
C VAL A 171 -4.03 -24.59 2.06
N ARG A 172 -5.35 -24.82 1.95
CA ARG A 172 -5.91 -26.18 1.86
C ARG A 172 -5.32 -26.95 0.68
N ASN A 173 -5.18 -26.30 -0.47
CA ASN A 173 -4.62 -26.90 -1.68
C ASN A 173 -3.09 -27.12 -1.60
N ARG A 174 -2.42 -26.58 -0.57
CA ARG A 174 -0.98 -26.71 -0.33
C ARG A 174 -0.61 -27.80 0.69
N GLY A 175 -1.56 -28.64 1.11
CA GLY A 175 -1.27 -29.82 1.94
C GLY A 175 -1.28 -29.59 3.45
N ALA A 176 -1.87 -28.49 3.92
CA ALA A 176 -2.14 -28.29 5.33
C ALA A 176 -3.04 -29.39 5.90
N ARG A 177 -2.65 -29.95 7.05
CA ARG A 177 -3.40 -31.03 7.74
C ARG A 177 -4.80 -30.56 8.18
N THR A 178 -4.88 -29.34 8.71
CA THR A 178 -6.16 -28.71 9.05
C THR A 178 -6.12 -27.22 8.77
N VAL A 179 -7.18 -26.67 8.20
CA VAL A 179 -7.30 -25.23 7.98
C VAL A 179 -8.66 -24.76 8.50
N HIS A 180 -8.67 -23.74 9.36
CA HIS A 180 -9.91 -23.09 9.80
C HIS A 180 -9.92 -21.63 9.41
N LEU A 181 -11.05 -21.15 8.92
CA LEU A 181 -11.31 -19.75 8.62
C LEU A 181 -12.17 -19.14 9.72
N TYR A 182 -11.74 -18.02 10.28
CA TYR A 182 -12.47 -17.26 11.29
C TYR A 182 -12.83 -15.87 10.78
N ALA A 183 -14.14 -15.62 10.61
CA ALA A 183 -14.66 -14.35 10.11
C ALA A 183 -15.76 -13.79 11.02
N ARG A 184 -15.59 -12.54 11.48
CA ARG A 184 -16.64 -11.84 12.25
C ARG A 184 -17.88 -11.56 11.41
N SER A 185 -17.66 -11.27 10.13
CA SER A 185 -18.67 -11.11 9.10
C SER A 185 -18.07 -11.45 7.75
N VAL A 186 -18.90 -11.89 6.80
CA VAL A 186 -18.49 -12.22 5.43
C VAL A 186 -18.71 -11.01 4.52
N ARG A 187 -17.63 -10.57 3.88
CA ARG A 187 -17.59 -9.48 2.89
C ARG A 187 -16.91 -9.92 1.58
N ALA A 188 -16.42 -11.15 1.54
CA ALA A 188 -15.83 -11.74 0.35
C ALA A 188 -16.88 -11.90 -0.75
N GLN A 189 -16.43 -11.82 -2.00
CA GLN A 189 -17.25 -12.08 -3.18
C GLN A 189 -17.80 -13.51 -3.15
N GLN A 190 -19.01 -13.67 -3.70
CA GLN A 190 -19.73 -14.94 -3.66
C GLN A 190 -18.94 -16.11 -4.26
N GLN A 191 -18.11 -15.87 -5.27
CA GLN A 191 -17.25 -16.89 -5.87
C GLN A 191 -16.27 -17.50 -4.87
N TRP A 192 -15.69 -16.67 -3.99
CA TRP A 192 -14.72 -17.11 -2.99
C TRP A 192 -15.40 -17.80 -1.81
N VAL A 193 -16.56 -17.29 -1.40
CA VAL A 193 -17.41 -17.95 -0.40
C VAL A 193 -17.82 -19.34 -0.89
N THR A 194 -18.23 -19.47 -2.15
CA THR A 194 -18.63 -20.75 -2.75
C THR A 194 -17.45 -21.72 -2.84
N ARG A 195 -16.27 -21.25 -3.24
CA ARG A 195 -15.05 -22.10 -3.31
C ARG A 195 -14.55 -22.55 -1.94
N ALA A 196 -14.67 -21.70 -0.91
CA ALA A 196 -14.28 -22.06 0.45
C ALA A 196 -15.17 -23.15 1.06
N GLY A 197 -16.46 -23.19 0.69
CA GLY A 197 -17.43 -24.09 1.29
C GLY A 197 -17.69 -23.75 2.76
N VAL A 198 -18.18 -24.74 3.52
CA VAL A 198 -18.57 -24.56 4.93
C VAL A 198 -17.66 -25.27 5.92
N GLU A 199 -16.87 -26.24 5.46
CA GLU A 199 -16.03 -27.07 6.32
C GLU A 199 -14.93 -26.22 6.97
N GLY A 200 -14.85 -26.19 8.31
CA GLY A 200 -13.83 -25.41 9.01
C GLY A 200 -14.00 -23.89 8.90
N VAL A 201 -15.14 -23.40 8.42
CA VAL A 201 -15.47 -21.98 8.38
C VAL A 201 -16.29 -21.60 9.61
N HIS A 202 -15.77 -20.68 10.41
CA HIS A 202 -16.35 -20.19 11.65
C HIS A 202 -16.77 -18.72 11.46
N ILE A 203 -18.09 -18.48 11.50
CA ILE A 203 -18.66 -17.14 11.40
C ILE A 203 -19.15 -16.69 12.77
N GLY A 204 -18.67 -15.53 13.22
CA GLY A 204 -19.04 -14.95 14.51
C GLY A 204 -17.87 -14.32 15.26
N PRO A 205 -18.09 -13.85 16.49
CA PRO A 205 -17.01 -13.35 17.34
C PRO A 205 -16.03 -14.49 17.68
N TYR A 206 -14.75 -14.15 17.73
CA TYR A 206 -13.67 -15.04 18.16
C TYR A 206 -12.57 -14.23 18.84
N LYS A 207 -11.79 -14.90 19.69
CA LYS A 207 -10.63 -14.35 20.37
C LYS A 207 -9.36 -14.99 19.84
N VAL A 208 -8.39 -14.16 19.49
CA VAL A 208 -7.05 -14.58 19.08
C VAL A 208 -6.04 -14.28 20.18
N ASP A 209 -5.19 -15.25 20.48
CA ASP A 209 -3.98 -15.05 21.29
C ASP A 209 -2.78 -15.33 20.38
N PRO A 210 -2.08 -14.28 19.90
CA PRO A 210 -0.94 -14.46 19.01
C PRO A 210 0.30 -15.02 19.71
N ALA A 211 0.44 -14.83 21.02
CA ALA A 211 1.59 -15.37 21.77
C ALA A 211 1.46 -16.89 21.94
N ALA A 212 0.25 -17.38 22.19
CA ALA A 212 -0.05 -18.80 22.28
C ALA A 212 -0.35 -19.46 20.91
N ARG A 213 -0.38 -18.68 19.82
CA ARG A 213 -0.89 -19.08 18.49
C ARG A 213 -2.22 -19.83 18.60
N SER A 214 -3.19 -19.21 19.26
CA SER A 214 -4.51 -19.83 19.45
C SER A 214 -5.67 -18.94 19.02
N VAL A 215 -6.76 -19.59 18.62
CA VAL A 215 -8.05 -18.96 18.34
C VAL A 215 -9.12 -19.70 19.12
N ASP A 216 -9.85 -19.00 19.98
CA ASP A 216 -10.82 -19.57 20.93
C ASP A 216 -10.25 -20.75 21.74
N GLY A 217 -8.99 -20.62 22.16
CA GLY A 217 -8.27 -21.63 22.93
C GLY A 217 -7.73 -22.81 22.12
N ARG A 218 -8.07 -22.94 20.83
CA ARG A 218 -7.50 -23.94 19.94
C ARG A 218 -6.16 -23.47 19.41
N GLN A 219 -5.10 -24.24 19.63
CA GLN A 219 -3.75 -23.95 19.13
C GLN A 219 -3.59 -24.31 17.65
N TYR A 220 -2.72 -23.55 16.99
CA TYR A 220 -2.35 -23.70 15.59
C TYR A 220 -0.84 -23.59 15.41
N ASP A 221 -0.32 -24.26 14.40
CA ASP A 221 1.07 -24.10 13.98
C ASP A 221 1.29 -22.73 13.31
N LEU A 222 0.26 -22.23 12.62
CA LEU A 222 0.32 -20.96 11.89
C LEU A 222 -1.00 -20.19 11.97
N ILE A 223 -0.91 -18.87 12.14
CA ILE A 223 -2.04 -17.94 12.03
C ILE A 223 -1.77 -16.98 10.87
N LEU A 224 -2.73 -16.86 9.95
CA LEU A 224 -2.70 -15.91 8.84
C LEU A 224 -3.75 -14.82 9.10
N VAL A 225 -3.34 -13.55 9.11
CA VAL A 225 -4.20 -12.40 9.45
C VAL A 225 -4.50 -11.56 8.21
N PHE A 226 -5.78 -11.46 7.86
CA PHE A 226 -6.31 -10.74 6.69
C PHE A 226 -7.43 -9.77 7.10
N TYR A 227 -7.14 -8.85 8.02
CA TYR A 227 -8.11 -7.86 8.52
C TYR A 227 -8.31 -6.64 7.62
N GLY A 228 -7.71 -6.68 6.43
CA GLY A 228 -7.74 -5.60 5.45
C GLY A 228 -6.55 -4.67 5.61
N TRP A 229 -6.72 -3.45 5.09
CA TRP A 229 -5.61 -2.51 4.88
C TRP A 229 -5.86 -1.19 5.60
N GLU A 230 -4.79 -0.54 6.02
CA GLU A 230 -4.80 0.81 6.57
C GLU A 230 -3.83 1.76 5.84
N PRO A 231 -4.22 3.02 5.61
CA PRO A 231 -3.43 3.99 4.87
C PRO A 231 -2.18 4.43 5.64
N GLN A 232 -1.07 4.59 4.93
CA GLN A 232 0.21 5.00 5.53
C GLN A 232 0.43 6.51 5.42
N ALA A 233 -0.25 7.32 6.23
CA ALA A 233 -0.20 8.78 6.10
C ALA A 233 0.04 9.56 7.41
N ALA A 234 0.55 8.90 8.45
CA ALA A 234 0.76 9.53 9.77
C ALA A 234 1.76 10.69 9.73
N PHE A 235 2.75 10.65 8.83
CA PHE A 235 3.71 11.74 8.64
C PHE A 235 3.06 13.07 8.21
N ALA A 236 1.81 13.03 7.75
CA ALA A 236 1.03 14.15 7.26
C ALA A 236 -0.10 14.57 8.22
N ASP A 237 -0.18 14.03 9.43
CA ASP A 237 -1.29 14.30 10.35
C ASP A 237 -1.37 15.77 10.79
N ASP A 238 -0.23 16.47 10.88
CA ASP A 238 -0.17 17.91 11.17
C ASP A 238 -0.85 18.77 10.10
N LEU A 239 -1.04 18.25 8.88
CA LEU A 239 -1.77 18.93 7.81
C LEU A 239 -3.29 18.84 7.97
N ARG A 240 -3.79 18.01 8.90
CA ARG A 240 -5.23 17.84 9.20
C ARG A 240 -6.08 17.58 7.95
N LEU A 241 -5.58 16.75 7.04
CA LEU A 241 -6.28 16.37 5.82
C LEU A 241 -7.62 15.72 6.15
N ALA A 242 -8.67 16.02 5.37
CA ALA A 242 -9.95 15.34 5.48
C ALA A 242 -9.77 13.84 5.20
N ARG A 243 -10.31 13.00 6.10
CA ARG A 243 -10.24 11.54 6.01
C ARG A 243 -11.63 10.92 6.04
N ASP A 244 -11.77 9.70 5.52
CA ASP A 244 -12.97 8.89 5.74
C ASP A 244 -12.93 8.19 7.11
N GLU A 245 -14.01 7.49 7.47
CA GLU A 245 -14.15 6.76 8.74
C GLU A 245 -13.11 5.64 8.91
N ARG A 246 -12.45 5.23 7.82
CA ARG A 246 -11.42 4.20 7.81
C ARG A 246 -10.01 4.79 7.79
N GLY A 247 -9.88 6.12 7.83
CA GLY A 247 -8.62 6.87 7.90
C GLY A 247 -8.00 7.22 6.54
N TYR A 248 -8.64 6.86 5.42
CA TYR A 248 -8.12 7.13 4.08
C TYR A 248 -8.30 8.60 3.72
N ILE A 249 -7.36 9.16 2.95
CA ILE A 249 -7.37 10.58 2.61
C ILE A 249 -8.46 10.83 1.57
N ARG A 250 -9.36 11.78 1.85
CA ARG A 250 -10.35 12.22 0.86
C ARG A 250 -9.71 13.14 -0.15
N THR A 251 -9.97 12.88 -1.42
CA THR A 251 -9.51 13.73 -2.53
C THR A 251 -10.63 14.03 -3.50
N ASP A 252 -10.50 15.15 -4.20
CA ASP A 252 -11.30 15.45 -5.37
C ASP A 252 -11.03 14.41 -6.47
N PHE A 253 -12.11 13.90 -7.08
CA PHE A 253 -12.00 12.81 -8.04
C PHE A 253 -11.35 13.27 -9.37
N ALA A 254 -11.53 14.54 -9.75
CA ALA A 254 -11.04 15.06 -11.03
C ALA A 254 -9.57 15.50 -10.98
N THR A 255 -9.05 15.81 -9.79
CA THR A 255 -7.72 16.42 -9.61
C THR A 255 -6.81 15.66 -8.66
N ALA A 256 -7.35 14.74 -7.84
CA ALA A 256 -6.68 14.09 -6.72
C ALA A 256 -6.19 15.06 -5.61
N GLU A 257 -6.62 16.33 -5.64
CA GLU A 257 -6.28 17.30 -4.61
C GLU A 257 -7.01 16.96 -3.30
N THR A 258 -6.32 17.14 -2.18
CA THR A 258 -6.87 16.92 -0.84
C THR A 258 -7.68 18.13 -0.36
N SER A 259 -8.13 18.12 0.89
CA SER A 259 -8.74 19.29 1.52
C SER A 259 -7.77 20.46 1.73
N VAL A 260 -6.47 20.26 1.52
CA VAL A 260 -5.45 21.30 1.63
C VAL A 260 -4.90 21.60 0.23
N PRO A 261 -4.93 22.86 -0.21
CA PRO A 261 -4.44 23.22 -1.54
C PRO A 261 -2.96 22.85 -1.74
N ASP A 262 -2.58 22.49 -2.97
CA ASP A 262 -1.22 22.05 -3.35
C ASP A 262 -0.78 20.70 -2.76
N ILE A 263 -1.68 20.01 -2.05
CA ILE A 263 -1.44 18.68 -1.49
C ILE A 263 -2.39 17.70 -2.15
N TYR A 264 -1.83 16.65 -2.74
CA TYR A 264 -2.52 15.60 -3.48
C TYR A 264 -2.34 14.26 -2.78
N ALA A 265 -3.31 13.36 -2.92
CA ALA A 265 -3.17 11.98 -2.47
C ALA A 265 -3.68 11.01 -3.54
N ILE A 266 -2.88 10.00 -3.85
CA ILE A 266 -3.12 9.10 -5.00
C ILE A 266 -2.87 7.64 -4.66
N GLY A 267 -3.55 6.76 -5.39
CA GLY A 267 -3.49 5.32 -5.20
C GLY A 267 -4.26 4.88 -3.96
N GLU A 268 -3.83 3.79 -3.34
CA GLU A 268 -4.59 3.12 -2.29
C GLU A 268 -4.83 3.99 -1.05
N VAL A 269 -3.91 4.91 -0.73
CA VAL A 269 -4.05 5.83 0.41
C VAL A 269 -5.26 6.76 0.29
N ALA A 270 -5.78 6.95 -0.94
CA ALA A 270 -6.92 7.79 -1.28
C ALA A 270 -8.22 6.98 -1.53
N HIS A 271 -8.25 5.69 -1.19
CA HIS A 271 -9.44 4.83 -1.22
C HIS A 271 -10.22 4.86 -2.54
N ARG A 272 -9.55 4.64 -3.67
CA ARG A 272 -10.22 4.43 -4.96
C ARG A 272 -11.10 3.17 -4.92
N MET A 273 -12.17 3.18 -5.72
CA MET A 273 -13.19 2.12 -5.75
C MET A 273 -12.61 0.71 -5.88
N HIS A 274 -11.60 0.55 -6.75
CA HIS A 274 -10.88 -0.70 -6.90
C HIS A 274 -9.36 -0.43 -6.80
N PRO A 275 -8.70 -0.84 -5.71
CA PRO A 275 -7.26 -0.68 -5.56
C PRO A 275 -6.52 -1.75 -6.39
N CYS A 276 -5.88 -1.33 -7.47
CA CYS A 276 -4.98 -2.19 -8.25
C CYS A 276 -3.86 -1.36 -8.88
N VAL A 277 -2.92 -2.01 -9.57
CA VAL A 277 -1.81 -1.33 -10.26
C VAL A 277 -2.33 -0.33 -11.28
N VAL A 278 -3.33 -0.70 -12.09
CA VAL A 278 -3.87 0.14 -13.17
C VAL A 278 -4.53 1.41 -12.63
N THR A 279 -5.43 1.28 -11.64
CA THR A 279 -6.10 2.44 -11.05
C THR A 279 -5.10 3.33 -10.32
N SER A 280 -4.10 2.75 -9.65
CA SER A 280 -3.02 3.50 -9.00
C SER A 280 -2.20 4.32 -10.00
N MET A 281 -1.77 3.72 -11.12
CA MET A 281 -1.02 4.43 -12.15
C MET A 281 -1.84 5.55 -12.79
N ALA A 282 -3.14 5.30 -13.05
CA ALA A 282 -4.05 6.30 -13.60
C ALA A 282 -4.20 7.51 -12.66
N ASP A 283 -4.31 7.27 -11.35
CA ASP A 283 -4.40 8.34 -10.34
C ASP A 283 -3.13 9.21 -10.32
N GLY A 284 -1.96 8.60 -10.53
CA GLY A 284 -0.71 9.33 -10.72
C GLY A 284 -0.73 10.29 -11.91
N VAL A 285 -1.36 9.89 -13.02
CA VAL A 285 -1.56 10.76 -14.20
C VAL A 285 -2.45 11.94 -13.84
N VAL A 286 -3.55 11.69 -13.13
CA VAL A 286 -4.53 12.71 -12.71
C VAL A 286 -3.85 13.79 -11.88
N ALA A 287 -3.10 13.40 -10.83
CA ALA A 287 -2.38 14.34 -10.00
C ALA A 287 -1.31 15.11 -10.79
N ALA A 288 -0.51 14.43 -11.64
CA ALA A 288 0.51 15.09 -12.44
C ALA A 288 -0.07 16.17 -13.37
N LYS A 289 -1.23 15.90 -14.01
CA LYS A 289 -1.92 16.87 -14.86
C LYS A 289 -2.56 18.01 -14.05
N ALA A 290 -3.07 17.74 -12.85
CA ALA A 290 -3.58 18.78 -11.97
C ALA A 290 -2.45 19.74 -11.52
N ILE A 291 -1.30 19.19 -11.12
CA ILE A 291 -0.10 19.95 -10.74
C ILE A 291 0.39 20.81 -11.91
N GLN A 292 0.54 20.22 -13.11
CA GLN A 292 0.98 20.94 -14.30
C GLN A 292 0.05 22.11 -14.63
N ARG A 293 -1.28 21.90 -14.64
CA ARG A 293 -2.26 22.98 -14.88
C ARG A 293 -2.16 24.11 -13.86
N ARG A 294 -1.93 23.76 -12.60
CA ARG A 294 -1.78 24.75 -11.52
C ARG A 294 -0.51 25.57 -11.69
N TRP A 295 0.59 24.93 -12.09
CA TRP A 295 1.87 25.58 -12.35
C TRP A 295 1.78 26.56 -13.53
N GLU A 296 1.15 26.16 -14.64
CA GLU A 296 0.94 27.01 -15.82
C GLU A 296 0.06 28.24 -15.52
N ARG A 297 -0.97 28.08 -14.67
CA ARG A 297 -1.83 29.20 -14.25
C ARG A 297 -1.13 30.18 -13.31
N ALA A 298 -0.19 29.71 -12.49
CA ALA A 298 0.57 30.57 -11.58
C ALA A 298 1.68 31.37 -12.29
N GLY A 299 2.05 30.96 -13.51
CA GLY A 299 3.01 31.66 -14.37
C GLY A 299 2.39 32.62 -15.39
N ALA A 300 1.07 32.64 -15.52
CA ALA A 300 0.29 33.56 -16.35
C ALA A 300 -0.23 34.74 -15.53
#